data_AF-A0A925DXH3-F1
#
_entry.id   AF-A0A925DXH3-F1
#
_cell.length_a   1.000
_cell.length_b   1.000
_cell.length_c   1.000
_cell.angle_alpha   90.00
_cell.angle_beta   90.00
_cell.angle_gamma   90.00
#
_symmetry.space_group_name_H-M   'P 1'
#
loop_
_entity.id
_entity.type
_entity.pdbx_description
1 polymer ?
#
loop_
_entity_poly.entity_id
_entity_poly.type
_entity_poly.pdbx_seq_one_letter_code
_entity_poly.pdbx_strand_id
1 'polypeptide(L)'
;MANKFDKLADEAQAITDAQFKERFASLTSLNNNDIGKIIKDTGINKEDLASLLVVIKNATQYNNQTAQSISNIKNGVNALMGISKKLLL
;
A
#
# COMPACT_ATOMS: atom_id res chain seq x y z
N MET A 1 25.98 -32.63 -10.27
CA MET A 1 26.65 -31.31 -10.29
C MET A 1 25.59 -30.30 -10.68
N ALA A 2 25.27 -29.34 -9.82
CA ALA A 2 24.38 -28.24 -10.20
C ALA A 2 25.01 -27.49 -11.38
N ASN A 3 24.32 -27.43 -12.51
CA ASN A 3 24.86 -26.81 -13.71
C ASN A 3 24.81 -25.27 -13.51
N LYS A 4 25.52 -24.51 -14.35
CA LYS A 4 25.60 -23.03 -14.25
C LYS A 4 24.21 -22.35 -14.17
N PHE A 5 23.21 -22.90 -14.83
CA PHE A 5 21.83 -22.43 -14.81
C PHE A 5 21.13 -22.66 -13.47
N ASP A 6 21.42 -23.77 -12.77
CA ASP A 6 20.85 -24.02 -11.44
C ASP A 6 21.34 -22.98 -10.43
N LYS A 7 22.64 -22.65 -10.46
CA LYS A 7 23.21 -21.59 -9.62
C LYS A 7 22.62 -20.21 -9.93
N LEU A 8 22.43 -19.92 -11.22
CA LEU A 8 21.85 -18.65 -11.65
C LEU A 8 20.39 -18.52 -11.21
N ALA A 9 19.64 -19.63 -11.21
CA ALA A 9 18.27 -19.68 -10.73
C ALA A 9 18.19 -19.46 -9.22
N ASP A 10 19.07 -20.08 -8.44
CA ASP A 10 19.16 -19.88 -6.98
C ASP A 10 19.49 -18.42 -6.63
N GLU A 11 20.43 -17.80 -7.36
CA GLU A 11 20.77 -16.39 -7.18
C GLU A 11 19.61 -15.46 -7.54
N ALA A 12 18.93 -15.70 -8.66
CA ALA A 12 17.77 -14.92 -9.06
C ALA A 12 16.65 -15.02 -8.03
N GLN A 13 16.37 -16.23 -7.52
CA GLN A 13 15.37 -16.44 -6.48
C GLN A 13 15.74 -15.69 -5.20
N ALA A 14 17.00 -15.73 -4.77
CA ALA A 14 17.46 -15.01 -3.58
C ALA A 14 17.32 -13.49 -3.72
N ILE A 15 17.63 -12.94 -4.90
CA ILE A 15 17.49 -11.50 -5.19
C ILE A 15 16.01 -11.10 -5.19
N THR A 16 15.15 -11.85 -5.87
CA THR A 16 13.70 -11.60 -5.91
C THR A 16 13.09 -11.66 -4.50
N ASP A 17 13.50 -12.64 -3.70
CA ASP A 17 13.05 -12.77 -2.31
C ASP A 17 13.46 -11.60 -1.43
N ALA A 18 14.69 -11.11 -1.59
CA ALA A 18 15.18 -9.96 -0.85
C ALA A 18 14.41 -8.68 -1.22
N GLN A 19 14.24 -8.43 -2.53
CA GLN A 19 13.49 -7.27 -3.03
C GLN A 19 12.02 -7.30 -2.60
N PHE A 20 11.38 -8.48 -2.67
CA PHE A 20 10.01 -8.64 -2.18
C PHE A 20 9.90 -8.31 -0.69
N LYS A 21 10.78 -8.89 0.14
CA LYS A 21 10.78 -8.66 1.59
C LYS A 21 11.00 -7.19 1.93
N GLU A 22 11.96 -6.54 1.29
CA GLU A 22 12.24 -5.11 1.48
C GLU A 22 11.02 -4.25 1.09
N ARG A 23 10.43 -4.52 -0.08
CA ARG A 23 9.27 -3.77 -0.53
C ARG A 23 8.07 -3.98 0.37
N PHE A 24 7.82 -5.20 0.80
CA PHE A 24 6.71 -5.54 1.69
C PHE A 24 6.89 -4.90 3.08
N ALA A 25 8.10 -4.95 3.64
CA ALA A 25 8.43 -4.25 4.88
C ALA A 25 8.35 -2.71 4.74
N SER A 26 8.59 -2.15 3.54
CA SER A 26 8.40 -0.71 3.31
C SER A 26 6.93 -0.27 3.25
N LEU A 27 6.03 -1.21 2.95
CA LEU A 27 4.59 -0.97 2.80
C LEU A 27 3.80 -1.32 4.06
N THR A 28 4.40 -2.08 4.99
CA THR A 28 3.73 -2.62 6.17
C THR A 28 4.63 -2.44 7.40
N SER A 29 4.07 -2.55 8.61
CA SER A 29 4.86 -2.56 9.84
C SER A 29 5.47 -3.94 10.15
N LEU A 30 5.38 -4.89 9.22
CA LEU A 30 5.71 -6.30 9.44
C LEU A 30 7.18 -6.59 9.16
N ASN A 31 7.77 -7.41 10.01
CA ASN A 31 9.14 -7.89 9.79
C ASN A 31 9.15 -9.14 8.90
N ASN A 32 10.32 -9.50 8.37
CA ASN A 32 10.49 -10.63 7.45
C ASN A 32 9.93 -11.97 7.95
N ASN A 33 9.90 -12.22 9.27
CA ASN A 33 9.36 -13.45 9.81
C ASN A 33 7.82 -13.48 9.75
N ASP A 34 7.18 -12.35 10.01
CA ASP A 34 5.72 -12.22 9.92
C ASP A 34 5.25 -12.38 8.47
N ILE A 35 6.00 -11.80 7.53
CA ILE A 35 5.75 -11.95 6.08
C ILE A 35 5.84 -13.43 5.67
N GLY A 36 6.89 -14.12 6.13
CA GLY A 36 7.08 -15.54 5.86
C GLY A 36 5.97 -16.42 6.42
N LYS A 37 5.46 -16.10 7.62
CA LYS A 37 4.29 -16.78 8.21
C LYS A 37 3.03 -16.56 7.37
N ILE A 38 2.73 -15.33 6.97
CA ILE A 38 1.53 -15.02 6.17
C ILE A 38 1.54 -15.80 4.85
N ILE A 39 2.66 -15.82 4.15
CA ILE A 39 2.80 -16.57 2.89
C ILE A 39 2.56 -18.07 3.13
N LYS A 40 3.14 -18.62 4.19
CA LYS A 40 3.01 -20.04 4.53
C LYS A 40 1.58 -20.42 4.93
N ASP A 41 0.94 -19.60 5.76
CA ASP A 41 -0.37 -19.89 6.35
C ASP A 41 -1.51 -19.71 5.34
N THR A 42 -1.36 -18.77 4.40
CA THR A 42 -2.40 -18.46 3.40
C THR A 42 -2.19 -19.16 2.06
N GLY A 43 -0.98 -19.64 1.78
CA GLY A 43 -0.60 -20.20 0.48
C GLY A 43 -0.51 -19.17 -0.65
N ILE A 44 -0.66 -17.87 -0.35
CA ILE A 44 -0.48 -16.80 -1.33
C ILE A 44 0.98 -16.73 -1.77
N ASN A 45 1.23 -16.56 -3.06
CA ASN A 45 2.59 -16.30 -3.54
C ASN A 45 2.99 -14.84 -3.23
N LYS A 46 4.28 -14.55 -3.40
CA LYS A 46 4.87 -13.25 -3.05
C LYS A 46 4.36 -12.16 -3.98
N GLU A 47 4.26 -12.46 -5.26
CA GLU A 47 3.86 -11.53 -6.32
C GLU A 47 2.43 -11.01 -6.11
N ASP A 48 1.48 -11.92 -5.87
CA ASP A 48 0.08 -11.61 -5.63
C ASP A 48 -0.10 -10.80 -4.35
N LEU A 49 0.63 -11.18 -3.30
CA LEU A 49 0.61 -10.47 -2.03
C LEU A 49 1.19 -9.04 -2.16
N ALA A 50 2.27 -8.84 -2.91
CA ALA A 50 2.81 -7.51 -3.21
C ALA A 50 1.82 -6.67 -4.01
N SER A 51 1.17 -7.26 -5.03
CA SER A 51 0.17 -6.59 -5.86
C SER A 51 -1.02 -6.12 -5.01
N LEU A 52 -1.53 -6.98 -4.12
CA LEU A 52 -2.61 -6.65 -3.20
C LEU A 52 -2.27 -5.46 -2.31
N LEU A 53 -1.05 -5.40 -1.75
CA LEU A 53 -0.62 -4.27 -0.93
C LEU A 53 -0.55 -2.96 -1.71
N VAL A 54 -0.12 -2.99 -2.97
CA VAL A 54 -0.12 -1.81 -3.83
C VAL A 54 -1.55 -1.30 -4.04
N VAL A 55 -2.50 -2.20 -4.29
CA VAL A 55 -3.93 -1.85 -4.40
C VAL A 55 -4.44 -1.21 -3.11
N ILE A 56 -4.14 -1.81 -1.95
CA ILE A 56 -4.55 -1.28 -0.64
C ILE A 56 -3.95 0.11 -0.40
N LYS A 57 -2.65 0.30 -0.70
CA LYS A 57 -1.97 1.59 -0.57
C LYS A 57 -2.63 2.66 -1.45
N ASN A 58 -2.88 2.33 -2.71
CA ASN A 58 -3.49 3.27 -3.66
C ASN A 58 -4.92 3.64 -3.22
N ALA A 59 -5.72 2.68 -2.78
CA ALA A 59 -7.06 2.91 -2.24
C ALA A 59 -7.02 3.80 -0.98
N THR A 60 -6.06 3.56 -0.09
CA THR A 60 -5.87 4.37 1.13
C THR A 60 -5.51 5.82 0.78
N GLN A 61 -4.59 6.03 -0.17
CA GLN A 61 -4.22 7.36 -0.62
C GLN A 61 -5.41 8.09 -1.27
N TYR A 62 -6.16 7.40 -2.14
CA TYR A 62 -7.37 7.95 -2.74
C TYR A 62 -8.41 8.37 -1.70
N ASN A 63 -8.66 7.53 -0.70
CA ASN A 63 -9.62 7.84 0.37
C ASN A 63 -9.19 9.06 1.19
N ASN A 64 -7.90 9.20 1.49
CA ASN A 64 -7.39 10.38 2.19
C ASN A 64 -7.59 11.67 1.38
N GLN A 65 -7.34 11.62 0.07
CA GLN A 65 -7.58 12.76 -0.83
C GLN A 65 -9.08 13.12 -0.90
N THR A 66 -9.94 12.11 -0.96
CA THR A 66 -11.40 12.30 -0.93
C THR A 66 -11.84 12.93 0.39
N ALA A 67 -11.35 12.44 1.53
CA ALA A 67 -11.66 13.01 2.85
C ALA A 67 -11.22 14.48 2.97
N GLN A 68 -10.04 14.81 2.44
CA GLN A 68 -9.57 16.19 2.40
C GLN A 68 -10.45 17.07 1.49
N SER A 69 -10.87 16.54 0.35
CA SER A 69 -11.78 17.25 -0.56
C SER A 69 -13.14 17.52 0.09
N ILE A 70 -13.71 16.55 0.82
CA ILE A 70 -14.94 16.72 1.60
C ILE A 70 -14.77 17.80 2.67
N SER A 71 -13.64 17.82 3.36
CA SER A 71 -13.32 18.86 4.35
C SER A 71 -13.31 20.27 3.72
N ASN A 72 -12.71 20.41 2.53
CA ASN A 72 -12.70 21.66 1.79
C ASN A 72 -14.10 22.09 1.35
N ILE A 73 -14.94 21.16 0.89
CA ILE A 73 -16.35 21.43 0.56
C ILE A 73 -17.10 21.94 1.78
N LYS A 74 -16.96 21.27 2.93
CA LYS A 74 -17.56 21.71 4.20
C LYS A 74 -17.15 23.12 4.57
N ASN A 75 -15.87 23.45 4.43
CA ASN A 75 -15.36 24.79 4.70
C ASN A 75 -15.95 25.83 3.74
N GLY A 76 -16.08 25.50 2.45
CA GLY A 76 -16.74 26.34 1.46
C GLY A 76 -18.22 26.58 1.77
N VAL A 77 -18.96 25.54 2.15
CA VAL A 77 -20.37 25.67 2.57
C VAL A 77 -20.50 26.54 3.81
N ASN A 78 -19.61 26.39 4.79
CA ASN A 78 -19.57 27.25 5.98
C ASN A 78 -19.32 28.72 5.61
N ALA A 79 -18.42 28.99 4.66
CA ALA A 79 -18.17 30.33 4.17
C ALA A 79 -19.41 30.93 3.50
N LEU A 80 -20.12 30.17 2.64
CA LEU A 80 -21.36 30.61 2.01
C LEU A 80 -22.44 30.93 3.06
N MET A 81 -22.62 30.08 4.07
CA MET A 81 -23.55 30.36 5.18
C MET A 81 -23.17 31.64 5.93
N GLY A 82 -21.88 31.89 6.15
CA GLY A 82 -21.39 33.11 6.78
C GLY A 82 -21.71 34.37 5.96
N ILE A 83 -21.58 34.30 4.64
CA ILE A 83 -21.97 35.37 3.72
C ILE A 83 -23.48 35.59 3.78
N SER A 84 -24.28 34.53 3.65
CA SER A 84 -25.76 34.64 3.69
C SER A 84 -26.24 35.26 4.99
N LYS A 85 -25.65 34.90 6.15
CA LYS A 85 -25.98 35.51 7.44
C LYS A 85 -25.69 37.02 7.47
N LYS A 86 -24.62 37.49 6.81
CA LYS A 86 -24.29 38.92 6.71
C LYS A 86 -25.18 39.69 5.72
N LEU A 87 -25.79 39.02 4.76
CA LEU A 87 -26.66 39.65 3.76
C LEU A 87 -28.14 39.66 4.16
N LEU A 88 -28.55 38.75 5.05
CA LEU A 88 -29.93 38.60 5.52
C LEU A 88 -30.20 39.22 6.90
N LEU A 89 -29.15 39.65 7.61
CA LEU A 89 -29.19 40.47 8.82
C LEU A 89 -28.74 41.89 8.47
#